data_AF-A0A3N1QL46-F1
#
_entry.id   AF-A0A3N1QL46-F1
#
_cell.length_a   1.000
_cell.length_b   1.000
_cell.length_c   1.000
_cell.angle_alpha   90.00
_cell.angle_beta   90.00
_cell.angle_gamma   90.00
#
_symmetry.space_group_name_H-M   'P 1'
#
loop_
_entity.id
_entity.type
_entity.pdbx_description
1 polymer ?
#
loop_
_entity_poly.entity_id
_entity_poly.type
_entity_poly.pdbx_seq_one_letter_code
_entity_poly.pdbx_strand_id
1 'polypeptide(L)'
;MQARTPQIPRTRTARQVCDTEKIPRPVCLFTLTRHNGPVTKKIDTALKDLTHALEKHAQIVGLKPIPLKKAGRAAAELRSAATAYATIVEQKTGQTNPFIDFLDAATIESLTKEREFIAARKAAEAKAEAKAQAKAEAKDSKAGSEA
;
A
#
# COMPACT_ATOMS: atom_id res chain seq x y z
N MET A 1 -9.54 -6.49 -59.59
CA MET A 1 -10.09 -6.24 -58.24
C MET A 1 -9.20 -5.21 -57.56
N GLN A 2 -9.71 -4.01 -57.31
CA GLN A 2 -8.98 -2.94 -56.63
C GLN A 2 -9.85 -2.43 -55.49
N ALA A 3 -9.31 -2.51 -54.27
CA ALA A 3 -9.98 -2.17 -53.02
C ALA A 3 -10.04 -0.65 -52.83
N ARG A 4 -11.24 -0.12 -52.51
CA ARG A 4 -11.46 1.27 -52.14
C ARG A 4 -11.35 1.40 -50.62
N THR A 5 -10.45 2.24 -50.14
CA THR A 5 -10.38 2.71 -48.75
C THR A 5 -11.37 3.85 -48.52
N PRO A 6 -12.06 3.93 -47.36
CA PRO A 6 -12.84 5.11 -47.01
C PRO A 6 -11.98 6.18 -46.31
N GLN A 7 -12.08 7.41 -46.80
CA GLN A 7 -11.59 8.64 -46.17
C GLN A 7 -12.31 8.91 -44.84
N ILE A 8 -11.55 9.28 -43.82
CA ILE A 8 -12.05 9.84 -42.55
C ILE A 8 -11.92 11.37 -42.63
N PRO A 9 -13.02 12.15 -42.49
CA PRO A 9 -12.94 13.61 -42.50
C PRO A 9 -12.37 14.18 -41.19
N ARG A 10 -11.42 15.10 -41.33
CA ARG A 10 -10.78 15.86 -40.25
C ARG A 10 -11.70 17.00 -39.80
N THR A 11 -12.26 16.93 -38.59
CA THR A 11 -12.96 18.06 -37.97
C THR A 11 -11.99 18.96 -37.20
N ARG A 12 -11.59 20.02 -37.90
CA ARG A 12 -11.38 21.42 -37.48
C ARG A 12 -11.35 21.70 -35.96
N THR A 13 -10.16 22.05 -35.49
CA THR A 13 -9.92 22.90 -34.32
C THR A 13 -10.51 24.30 -34.55
N ALA A 14 -11.35 24.77 -33.64
CA ALA A 14 -11.72 26.17 -33.53
C ALA A 14 -11.63 26.61 -32.06
N ARG A 15 -10.85 27.67 -31.86
CA ARG A 15 -10.75 28.46 -30.63
C ARG A 15 -12.13 28.92 -30.16
N GLN A 16 -12.36 28.86 -28.86
CA GLN A 16 -13.32 29.70 -28.13
C GLN A 16 -12.70 29.84 -26.73
N VAL A 17 -11.86 30.86 -26.47
CA VAL A 17 -12.26 32.19 -25.97
C VAL A 17 -13.42 32.06 -25.00
N CYS A 18 -13.12 31.79 -23.73
CA CYS A 18 -14.07 31.98 -22.65
C CYS A 18 -13.96 33.43 -22.20
N ASP A 19 -14.80 34.27 -22.79
CA ASP A 19 -15.14 35.60 -22.30
C ASP A 19 -15.85 35.50 -20.94
N THR A 20 -15.58 36.52 -20.14
CA THR A 20 -16.21 36.82 -18.85
C THR A 20 -17.71 37.04 -18.99
N GLU A 21 -18.52 36.22 -18.33
CA GLU A 21 -19.87 36.66 -17.94
C GLU A 21 -20.24 36.24 -16.52
N LYS A 22 -20.76 37.25 -15.83
CA LYS A 22 -21.09 37.37 -14.43
C LYS A 22 -22.43 36.70 -14.17
N ILE A 23 -22.41 35.47 -13.64
CA ILE A 23 -23.64 34.80 -13.17
C ILE A 23 -23.70 34.96 -11.64
N PRO A 24 -24.71 35.66 -11.08
CA PRO A 24 -24.93 35.68 -9.64
C PRO A 24 -25.35 34.27 -9.20
N ARG A 25 -24.48 33.60 -8.45
CA ARG A 25 -24.79 32.26 -7.90
C ARG A 25 -25.92 32.43 -6.88
N PRO A 26 -27.06 31.74 -7.05
CA PRO A 26 -28.05 31.67 -5.99
C PRO A 26 -27.40 30.99 -4.78
N VAL A 27 -27.52 31.64 -3.64
CA VAL A 27 -27.22 31.09 -2.31
C VAL A 27 -28.22 29.94 -2.08
N CYS A 28 -27.90 28.76 -2.60
CA CYS A 28 -28.52 27.54 -2.14
C CYS A 28 -28.01 27.33 -0.70
N LEU A 29 -28.86 27.74 0.25
CA LEU A 29 -28.86 27.26 1.63
C LEU A 29 -28.72 25.72 1.59
N PHE A 30 -27.50 25.22 1.76
CA PHE A 30 -27.25 23.83 2.11
C PHE A 30 -27.41 23.67 3.62
N THR A 31 -28.64 23.85 4.12
CA THR A 31 -29.02 23.45 5.47
C THR A 31 -29.54 22.02 5.44
N LEU A 32 -28.67 21.03 5.23
CA LEU A 32 -29.06 19.60 5.29
C LEU A 32 -27.87 18.64 5.43
N THR A 33 -27.03 18.79 6.47
CA THR A 33 -26.08 17.73 6.87
C THR A 33 -25.71 17.84 8.36
N ARG A 34 -26.65 17.54 9.26
CA ARG A 34 -26.37 17.49 10.72
C ARG A 34 -26.54 16.13 11.37
N HIS A 35 -26.36 15.03 10.62
CA HIS A 35 -26.40 13.67 11.17
C HIS A 35 -25.13 12.82 10.97
N ASN A 36 -24.09 13.33 10.31
CA ASN A 36 -22.82 12.60 10.11
C ASN A 36 -21.61 13.18 10.86
N GLY A 37 -21.80 14.20 11.70
CA GLY A 37 -20.73 14.87 12.44
C GLY A 37 -19.78 13.97 13.27
N PRO A 38 -20.23 12.85 13.90
CA PRO A 38 -19.31 11.94 14.59
C PRO A 38 -18.66 10.90 13.66
N VAL A 39 -19.26 10.66 12.49
CA VAL A 39 -18.81 9.67 11.50
C VAL A 39 -17.64 10.23 10.70
N THR A 40 -17.80 11.47 10.22
CA THR A 40 -16.75 12.20 9.50
C THR A 40 -15.52 12.37 10.36
N LYS A 41 -15.67 12.78 11.63
CA LYS A 41 -14.54 12.99 12.56
C LYS A 41 -13.65 11.76 12.72
N LYS A 42 -14.22 10.56 12.83
CA LYS A 42 -13.43 9.33 12.98
C LYS A 42 -12.66 8.98 11.70
N ILE A 43 -13.31 9.17 10.54
CA ILE A 43 -12.68 8.99 9.23
C ILE A 43 -11.57 10.03 9.03
N ASP A 44 -11.81 11.30 9.38
CA ASP A 44 -10.85 12.40 9.27
C ASP A 44 -9.63 12.17 10.16
N THR A 45 -9.82 11.68 11.39
CA THR A 45 -8.69 11.32 12.27
C THR A 45 -7.88 10.17 11.70
N ALA A 46 -8.53 9.10 11.25
CA ALA A 46 -7.84 7.96 10.65
C ALA A 46 -7.11 8.33 9.35
N LEU A 47 -7.69 9.26 8.56
CA LEU A 47 -7.06 9.79 7.36
C LEU A 47 -5.80 10.57 7.71
N LYS A 48 -5.84 11.43 8.74
CA LYS A 48 -4.67 12.17 9.23
C LYS A 48 -3.55 11.24 9.69
N ASP A 49 -3.89 10.19 10.41
CA ASP A 49 -2.93 9.19 10.87
C ASP A 49 -2.27 8.46 9.69
N LEU A 50 -3.06 8.12 8.67
CA LEU A 50 -2.56 7.51 7.43
C LEU A 50 -1.64 8.46 6.66
N THR A 51 -2.01 9.73 6.49
CA THR A 51 -1.16 10.72 5.81
C THR A 51 0.15 10.94 6.54
N HIS A 52 0.13 11.00 7.87
CA HIS A 52 1.35 11.16 8.66
C HIS A 52 2.27 9.92 8.57
N ALA A 53 1.69 8.71 8.51
CA ALA A 53 2.47 7.49 8.28
C ALA A 53 3.10 7.47 6.88
N LEU A 54 2.39 7.94 5.85
CA LEU A 54 2.92 8.09 4.48
C LEU A 54 4.08 9.10 4.43
N GLU A 55 3.94 10.25 5.08
CA GLU A 55 4.99 11.27 5.13
C GLU A 55 6.26 10.73 5.82
N LYS A 56 6.11 10.07 6.97
CA LYS A 56 7.24 9.42 7.66
C LYS A 56 7.91 8.37 6.80
N HIS A 57 7.12 7.53 6.11
CA HIS A 57 7.66 6.52 5.22
C HIS A 57 8.43 7.17 4.06
N ALA A 58 7.84 8.17 3.39
CA ALA A 58 8.44 8.93 2.30
C ALA A 58 9.76 9.60 2.71
N GLN A 59 9.80 10.21 3.90
CA GLN A 59 11.01 10.81 4.46
C GLN A 59 12.11 9.77 4.61
N ILE A 60 11.81 8.59 5.15
CA ILE A 60 12.82 7.55 5.39
C ILE A 60 13.32 6.90 4.09
N VAL A 61 12.42 6.63 3.13
CA VAL A 61 12.80 6.03 1.83
C VAL A 61 13.46 7.03 0.89
N GLY A 62 13.22 8.32 1.09
CA GLY A 62 13.89 9.41 0.36
C GLY A 62 15.34 9.66 0.79
N LEU A 63 15.77 9.13 1.94
CA LEU A 63 17.17 9.22 2.39
C LEU A 63 18.07 8.31 1.54
N LYS A 64 19.27 8.80 1.19
CA LYS A 64 20.32 8.00 0.57
C LYS A 64 21.59 8.11 1.41
N PRO A 65 22.06 7.04 2.08
CA PRO A 65 21.59 5.65 2.06
C PRO A 65 20.33 5.37 2.90
N ILE A 66 19.51 4.40 2.48
CA ILE A 66 18.25 4.03 3.16
C ILE A 66 18.55 3.16 4.39
N PRO A 67 18.17 3.56 5.61
CA PRO A 67 18.28 2.70 6.78
C PRO A 67 17.21 1.60 6.74
N LEU A 68 17.58 0.38 6.30
CA LEU A 68 16.67 -0.77 6.13
C LEU A 68 15.78 -1.05 7.34
N LYS A 69 16.34 -0.99 8.57
CA LYS A 69 15.58 -1.23 9.81
C LYS A 69 14.50 -0.17 10.04
N LYS A 70 14.79 1.10 9.75
CA LYS A 70 13.83 2.20 9.90
C LYS A 70 12.79 2.19 8.78
N ALA A 71 13.20 1.89 7.55
CA ALA A 71 12.29 1.72 6.42
C ALA A 71 11.29 0.58 6.66
N GLY A 72 11.75 -0.55 7.22
CA GLY A 72 10.89 -1.67 7.60
C GLY A 72 9.86 -1.29 8.68
N ARG A 73 10.28 -0.55 9.72
CA ARG A 73 9.36 -0.05 10.77
C ARG A 73 8.34 0.92 10.22
N ALA A 74 8.76 1.91 9.44
CA ALA A 74 7.86 2.88 8.83
C ALA A 74 6.88 2.21 7.85
N ALA A 75 7.32 1.19 7.11
CA ALA A 75 6.43 0.41 6.25
C ALA A 75 5.41 -0.42 7.06
N ALA A 76 5.78 -0.93 8.24
CA ALA A 76 4.85 -1.61 9.13
C ALA A 76 3.79 -0.65 9.69
N GLU A 77 4.22 0.54 10.14
CA GLU A 77 3.32 1.60 10.62
C GLU A 77 2.34 2.07 9.51
N LEU A 78 2.83 2.23 8.28
CA LEU A 78 2.00 2.58 7.14
C LEU A 78 0.92 1.51 6.88
N ARG A 79 1.30 0.22 6.90
CA ARG A 79 0.33 -0.87 6.72
C ARG A 79 -0.71 -0.89 7.83
N SER A 80 -0.31 -0.71 9.10
CA SER A 80 -1.27 -0.69 10.21
C SER A 80 -2.25 0.49 10.11
N ALA A 81 -1.76 1.68 9.75
CA ALA A 81 -2.60 2.86 9.56
C ALA A 81 -3.58 2.69 8.37
N ALA A 82 -3.11 2.10 7.27
CA ALA A 82 -3.95 1.78 6.11
C ALA A 82 -5.08 0.79 6.46
N THR A 83 -4.76 -0.28 7.20
CA THR A 83 -5.78 -1.23 7.67
C THR A 83 -6.78 -0.58 8.63
N ALA A 84 -6.31 0.27 9.54
CA ALA A 84 -7.18 0.98 10.48
C ALA A 84 -8.13 1.95 9.75
N TYR A 85 -7.64 2.70 8.76
CA TYR A 85 -8.48 3.55 7.93
C TYR A 85 -9.52 2.75 7.14
N ALA A 86 -9.11 1.66 6.48
CA ALA A 86 -10.00 0.81 5.70
C ALA A 86 -11.14 0.22 6.56
N THR A 87 -10.81 -0.31 7.74
CA THR A 87 -11.81 -0.86 8.67
C THR A 87 -12.77 0.22 9.19
N ILE A 88 -12.29 1.43 9.47
CA ILE A 88 -13.16 2.54 9.90
C ILE A 88 -14.09 2.96 8.77
N VAL A 89 -13.59 3.09 7.54
CA VAL A 89 -14.42 3.44 6.37
C VAL A 89 -15.49 2.39 6.16
N GLU A 90 -15.13 1.11 6.15
CA GLU A 90 -16.08 0.00 6.02
C GLU A 90 -17.15 0.03 7.11
N GLN A 91 -16.75 0.13 8.38
CA GLN A 91 -17.67 0.20 9.52
C GLN A 91 -18.60 1.41 9.50
N LYS A 92 -18.17 2.52 8.89
CA LYS A 92 -18.90 3.79 8.91
C LYS A 92 -19.74 4.04 7.67
N THR A 93 -19.31 3.55 6.52
CA THR A 93 -20.01 3.74 5.24
C THR A 93 -20.84 2.51 4.86
N GLY A 94 -20.56 1.35 5.46
CA GLY A 94 -21.15 0.08 5.05
C GLY A 94 -20.69 -0.37 3.66
N GLN A 95 -19.77 0.37 3.02
CA GLN A 95 -19.13 -0.06 1.78
C GLN A 95 -17.97 -0.97 2.14
N THR A 96 -18.18 -2.27 1.95
CA THR A 96 -17.10 -3.26 1.98
C THR A 96 -16.05 -2.90 0.94
N ASN A 97 -14.79 -3.04 1.31
CA ASN A 97 -13.68 -2.68 0.42
C ASN A 97 -13.67 -3.66 -0.78
N PRO A 98 -13.84 -3.17 -2.02
CA PRO A 98 -13.96 -4.03 -3.20
C PRO A 98 -12.69 -4.84 -3.51
N PHE A 99 -11.57 -4.53 -2.85
CA PHE A 99 -10.30 -5.24 -3.03
C PHE A 99 -10.01 -6.30 -1.96
N ILE A 100 -10.83 -6.40 -0.90
CA ILE A 100 -10.61 -7.38 0.18
C ILE A 100 -11.32 -8.70 -0.12
N ASP A 101 -12.50 -8.67 -0.74
CA ASP A 101 -13.37 -9.84 -0.91
C ASP A 101 -13.20 -10.58 -2.26
N PHE A 102 -12.13 -10.32 -3.02
CA PHE A 102 -11.93 -10.99 -4.31
C PHE A 102 -11.38 -12.42 -4.18
N LEU A 103 -10.66 -12.72 -3.10
CA LEU A 103 -10.06 -14.04 -2.92
C LEU A 103 -11.05 -14.99 -2.27
N ASP A 104 -11.33 -16.10 -2.95
CA ASP A 104 -12.10 -17.20 -2.38
C ASP A 104 -11.34 -17.83 -1.20
N ALA A 105 -12.10 -18.35 -0.23
CA ALA A 105 -11.53 -18.93 0.97
C ALA A 105 -10.52 -20.06 0.69
N ALA A 106 -10.76 -20.85 -0.36
CA ALA A 106 -9.84 -21.94 -0.74
C ALA A 106 -8.49 -21.39 -1.25
N THR A 107 -8.48 -20.31 -2.03
CA THR A 107 -7.23 -19.64 -2.43
C THR A 107 -6.50 -19.04 -1.23
N ILE A 108 -7.22 -18.44 -0.28
CA ILE A 108 -6.61 -17.90 0.95
C ILE A 108 -5.89 -19.03 1.71
N GLU A 109 -6.53 -20.19 1.87
CA GLU A 109 -5.93 -21.36 2.52
C GLU A 109 -4.72 -21.91 1.76
N SER A 110 -4.74 -21.89 0.42
CA SER A 110 -3.58 -22.31 -0.39
C SER A 110 -2.41 -21.36 -0.14
N LEU A 111 -2.64 -20.05 -0.18
CA LEU A 111 -1.61 -19.04 0.01
C LEU A 111 -1.04 -19.03 1.42
N THR A 112 -1.83 -19.33 2.45
CA THR A 112 -1.31 -19.46 3.82
C THR A 112 -0.41 -20.68 3.96
N LYS A 113 -0.81 -21.85 3.42
CA LYS A 113 0.03 -23.06 3.39
C LYS A 113 1.35 -22.82 2.67
N GLU A 114 1.32 -22.15 1.52
CA GLU A 114 2.54 -21.81 0.78
C GLU A 114 3.46 -20.86 1.57
N ARG A 115 2.89 -19.85 2.27
CA ARG A 115 3.68 -18.94 3.12
C ARG A 115 4.33 -19.66 4.30
N GLU A 116 3.60 -20.56 4.95
CA GLU A 116 4.12 -21.37 6.05
C GLU A 116 5.25 -22.29 5.56
N PHE A 117 5.09 -22.91 4.39
CA PHE A 117 6.14 -23.73 3.78
C PHE A 117 7.41 -22.93 3.48
N ILE A 118 7.28 -21.73 2.90
CA ILE A 118 8.44 -20.85 2.65
C ILE A 118 9.11 -20.42 3.95
N ALA A 119 8.33 -20.08 4.98
CA ALA A 119 8.87 -19.70 6.29
C ALA A 119 9.65 -20.85 6.94
N ALA A 120 9.10 -22.07 6.89
CA ALA A 120 9.76 -23.27 7.37
C ALA A 120 11.07 -23.54 6.60
N ARG A 121 11.04 -23.41 5.26
CA ARG A 121 12.23 -23.62 4.41
C ARG A 121 13.34 -22.62 4.75
N LYS A 122 13.00 -21.33 4.86
CA LYS A 122 13.96 -20.27 5.25
C LYS A 122 14.53 -20.49 6.66
N ALA A 123 13.71 -20.94 7.60
CA ALA A 123 14.17 -21.25 8.95
C ALA A 123 15.11 -22.47 8.97
N ALA A 124 14.87 -23.48 8.13
CA ALA A 124 15.74 -24.64 7.98
C ALA A 124 17.08 -24.26 7.33
N GLU A 125 17.05 -23.44 6.27
CA GLU A 125 18.24 -22.89 5.60
C GLU A 125 19.10 -22.08 6.60
N ALA A 126 18.50 -21.17 7.37
CA ALA A 126 19.21 -20.40 8.38
C ALA A 126 19.83 -21.26 9.51
N LYS A 127 19.15 -22.34 9.93
CA LYS A 127 19.69 -23.30 10.90
C LYS A 127 20.85 -24.13 10.33
N ALA A 128 20.78 -24.48 9.05
CA ALA A 128 21.85 -25.19 8.37
C ALA A 128 23.10 -24.31 8.22
N GLU A 129 22.92 -23.03 7.88
CA GLU A 129 23.99 -22.04 7.80
C GLU A 129 24.63 -21.77 9.18
N ALA A 130 23.83 -21.59 10.23
CA ALA A 130 24.34 -21.43 11.59
C ALA A 130 25.11 -22.67 12.09
N LYS A 131 24.65 -23.88 11.74
CA LYS A 131 25.35 -25.13 12.08
C LYS A 131 26.64 -25.32 11.26
N ALA A 132 26.70 -24.80 10.04
CA ALA A 132 27.90 -24.79 9.21
C ALA A 132 28.95 -23.80 9.73
N GLN A 133 28.52 -22.60 10.16
CA GLN A 133 29.38 -21.59 10.77
C GLN A 133 29.94 -22.06 12.13
N ALA A 134 29.11 -22.66 12.99
CA ALA A 134 29.57 -23.25 14.25
C ALA A 134 30.55 -24.42 14.06
N LYS A 135 30.45 -25.18 12.95
CA LYS A 135 31.42 -26.23 12.60
C LYS A 135 32.72 -25.68 12.00
N ALA A 136 32.68 -24.51 11.36
CA ALA A 136 33.88 -23.84 10.86
C ALA A 136 34.71 -23.27 12.03
N GLU A 137 34.05 -22.63 13.00
CA GLU A 137 34.70 -22.05 14.18
C GLU A 137 35.30 -23.12 15.11
N ALA A 138 34.68 -24.31 15.24
CA ALA A 138 35.22 -25.42 16.03
C ALA A 138 36.42 -26.14 15.38
N LYS A 139 36.67 -25.92 14.08
CA LYS A 139 37.75 -26.57 13.34
C LYS A 139 39.07 -25.77 13.39
N ASP A 140 38.99 -24.45 13.57
CA ASP A 140 40.16 -23.58 13.76
C ASP A 140 40.80 -23.70 15.15
N SER A 141 40.05 -24.12 16.17
CA SER A 141 40.59 -24.28 17.53
C SER A 141 41.30 -25.63 17.80
N LYS A 142 41.43 -26.53 16.81
CA LYS A 142 42.08 -27.86 16.97
C LYS A 142 43.45 -28.00 16.27
N ALA A 143 43.94 -26.96 15.59
CA ALA A 143 45.23 -26.99 14.88
C ALA A 143 46.43 -26.40 15.66
N GLY A 144 46.25 -26.04 16.95
CA GLY A 144 47.26 -25.32 17.73
C GLY A 144 47.70 -25.98 19.03
N SER A 145 47.90 -27.31 19.07
CA SER A 145 48.48 -28.00 20.24
C SER A 145 49.39 -29.15 19.81
N GLU A 146 50.48 -28.84 19.11
CA GLU A 146 51.69 -29.67 19.07
C GLU A 146 52.87 -28.76 18.68
N ALA A 147 53.48 -28.16 19.70
CA ALA A 147 54.83 -27.59 19.68
C ALA A 147 55.39 -27.71 21.10
#